data_AF-A0A8S3WSF8-F1
#
_entry.id   AF-A0A8S3WSF8-F1
#
_cell.length_a   1.000
_cell.length_b   1.000
_cell.length_c   1.000
_cell.angle_alpha   90.00
_cell.angle_beta   90.00
_cell.angle_gamma   90.00
#
_symmetry.space_group_name_H-M   'P 1'
#
loop_
_entity.id
_entity.type
_entity.pdbx_description
1 polymer ?
#
loop_
_entity_poly.entity_id
_entity_poly.type
_entity_poly.pdbx_seq_one_letter_code
_entity_poly.pdbx_strand_id
1 'polypeptide(L)'
;MDTKVVVNDILPSASPLTGKETIYISEALTIYNKTLLGNARRELKNSGVYKYVWCKNGVIRARKSEKDQSFIIRTDDDIKALLQKKVHVQSQ
;
A
#
# COMPACT_ATOMS: atom_id res chain seq x y z
N MET A 1 5.91 -24.28 8.81
CA MET A 1 7.02 -23.98 9.73
C MET A 1 6.53 -22.85 10.62
N ASP A 2 6.30 -23.12 11.91
CA ASP A 2 5.90 -22.11 12.88
C ASP A 2 7.14 -21.34 13.35
N THR A 3 7.46 -20.25 12.67
CA THR A 3 8.52 -19.35 13.10
C THR A 3 8.02 -18.56 14.30
N LYS A 4 8.48 -18.92 15.50
CA LYS A 4 8.30 -18.09 16.70
C LYS A 4 9.36 -17.01 16.71
N VAL A 5 8.94 -15.75 16.70
CA VAL A 5 9.81 -14.58 16.85
C VAL A 5 9.50 -13.98 18.22
N VAL A 6 10.51 -13.83 19.07
CA VAL A 6 10.38 -13.19 20.38
C VAL A 6 10.89 -11.76 20.34
N VAL A 7 10.47 -10.92 21.30
CA VAL A 7 10.78 -9.48 21.33
C VAL A 7 12.29 -9.21 21.27
N ASN A 8 13.11 -10.05 21.93
CA ASN A 8 14.56 -9.95 21.88
C ASN A 8 15.16 -10.16 20.47
N ASP A 9 14.49 -10.91 19.59
CA ASP A 9 14.97 -11.15 18.22
C ASP A 9 14.84 -9.89 17.34
N ILE A 10 13.93 -8.98 17.72
CA ILE A 10 13.62 -7.75 16.97
C ILE A 10 14.28 -6.53 17.64
N LEU A 11 14.30 -6.49 18.98
CA LEU A 11 14.85 -5.38 19.78
C LEU A 11 15.73 -5.93 20.91
N PRO A 12 17.00 -6.26 20.63
CA PRO A 12 17.91 -6.88 21.62
C PRO A 12 18.20 -5.99 22.83
N SER A 13 18.03 -4.67 22.68
CA SER A 13 18.30 -3.66 23.71
C SER A 13 17.07 -3.25 24.51
N ALA A 14 15.88 -3.79 24.21
CA ALA A 14 14.67 -3.45 24.94
C ALA A 14 14.69 -4.12 26.32
N SER A 15 14.60 -3.34 27.39
CA SER A 15 14.49 -3.88 28.74
C SER A 15 13.14 -4.58 28.89
N PRO A 16 13.04 -5.75 29.56
CA PRO A 16 11.78 -6.50 29.73
C PRO A 16 10.63 -5.67 30.35
N LEU A 17 10.97 -4.56 31.02
CA LEU A 17 10.06 -3.65 31.70
C LEU A 17 9.46 -2.56 30.79
N THR A 18 10.00 -2.36 29.57
CA THR A 18 9.57 -1.32 28.61
C THR A 18 8.83 -1.88 27.40
N GLY A 19 8.41 -3.15 27.42
CA GLY A 19 7.76 -3.88 26.32
C GLY A 19 6.37 -3.38 25.87
N LYS A 20 6.06 -2.10 26.03
CA LYS A 20 4.86 -1.44 25.51
C LYS A 20 5.08 -0.76 24.15
N GLU A 21 6.27 -0.89 23.56
CA GLU A 21 6.60 -0.27 22.29
C GLU A 21 5.86 -0.95 21.12
N THR A 22 5.29 -0.15 20.22
CA THR A 22 4.59 -0.66 19.04
C THR A 22 5.60 -0.98 17.94
N ILE A 23 5.70 -2.25 17.56
CA ILE A 23 6.54 -2.70 16.45
C ILE A 23 5.71 -2.70 15.17
N TYR A 24 6.19 -2.00 14.15
CA TYR A 24 5.57 -1.99 12.83
C TYR A 24 6.31 -2.94 11.89
N ILE A 25 5.66 -4.03 11.51
CA ILE A 25 6.21 -4.98 10.53
C ILE A 25 5.63 -4.65 9.16
N SER A 26 6.50 -4.33 8.20
CA SER A 26 6.09 -4.13 6.81
C SER A 26 6.04 -5.45 6.06
N GLU A 27 5.05 -5.59 5.18
CA GLU A 27 4.97 -6.74 4.28
C GLU A 27 6.16 -6.75 3.31
N ALA A 28 6.79 -7.92 3.15
CA ALA A 28 7.87 -8.11 2.19
C ALA A 28 7.30 -8.16 0.77
N LEU A 29 7.44 -7.07 0.03
CA LEU A 29 7.04 -7.00 -1.38
C LEU A 29 8.18 -7.40 -2.31
N THR A 30 7.84 -8.07 -3.42
CA THR A 30 8.76 -8.30 -4.54
C THR A 30 9.26 -6.97 -5.09
N ILE A 31 10.43 -6.97 -5.75
CA ILE A 31 11.00 -5.76 -6.36
C ILE A 31 9.98 -5.12 -7.32
N TYR A 32 9.32 -5.94 -8.14
CA TYR A 32 8.26 -5.48 -9.04
C TYR A 32 7.12 -4.77 -8.29
N ASN A 33 6.56 -5.39 -7.25
CA ASN A 33 5.46 -4.78 -6.48
C ASN A 33 5.90 -3.53 -5.71
N LYS A 34 7.15 -3.45 -5.26
CA LYS A 34 7.69 -2.22 -4.66
C LYS A 34 7.71 -1.07 -5.67
N THR A 35 8.23 -1.33 -6.87
CA THR A 35 8.26 -0.35 -7.96
C THR A 35 6.85 0.07 -8.38
N LEU A 36 5.96 -0.91 -8.57
CA LEU A 36 4.57 -0.65 -8.96
C LEU A 36 3.82 0.16 -7.90
N LEU A 37 4.02 -0.13 -6.61
CA LEU A 37 3.43 0.64 -5.51
C LEU A 37 3.97 2.08 -5.49
N GLY A 38 5.27 2.26 -5.76
CA GLY A 38 5.90 3.57 -5.89
C GLY A 38 5.30 4.39 -7.04
N ASN A 39 5.20 3.78 -8.23
CA ASN A 39 4.59 4.39 -9.41
C ASN A 39 3.12 4.74 -9.15
N ALA A 40 2.34 3.81 -8.60
CA ALA A 40 0.92 4.03 -8.30
C ALA A 40 0.71 5.19 -7.31
N ARG A 41 1.54 5.28 -6.26
CA ARG A 41 1.49 6.41 -5.32
C ARG A 41 1.85 7.72 -6.02
N ARG A 42 2.94 7.74 -6.79
CA ARG A 42 3.37 8.94 -7.51
C ARG A 42 2.31 9.42 -8.49
N GLU A 43 1.72 8.53 -9.27
CA GLU A 43 0.81 8.94 -10.34
C GLU A 43 -0.62 9.17 -9.86
N LEU A 44 -1.17 8.27 -9.03
CA LEU A 44 -2.57 8.35 -8.61
C LEU A 44 -2.78 9.30 -7.42
N LYS A 45 -1.82 9.37 -6.49
CA LYS A 45 -1.92 10.29 -5.34
C LYS A 45 -1.54 11.71 -5.74
N ASN A 46 -0.46 11.92 -6.50
CA ASN A 46 -0.07 13.28 -6.90
C ASN A 46 -1.03 13.88 -7.93
N SER A 47 -1.76 13.06 -8.71
CA SER A 47 -2.82 13.57 -9.57
C SER A 47 -4.08 14.03 -8.81
N GLY A 48 -4.16 13.77 -7.49
CA GLY A 48 -5.28 14.17 -6.63
C GLY A 48 -6.55 13.34 -6.82
N VAL A 49 -6.56 12.34 -7.71
CA VAL A 49 -7.75 11.54 -8.04
C VAL A 49 -7.99 10.45 -6.99
N TYR A 50 -6.92 9.83 -6.50
CA TYR A 50 -6.99 8.75 -5.53
C TYR A 50 -6.37 9.20 -4.20
N LYS A 51 -7.19 9.37 -3.18
CA LYS A 51 -6.73 9.78 -1.84
C LYS A 51 -5.92 8.68 -1.16
N TYR A 52 -6.28 7.42 -1.41
CA TYR A 52 -5.68 6.28 -0.73
C TYR A 52 -5.06 5.30 -1.73
N VAL A 53 -3.77 4.99 -1.55
CA VAL A 53 -3.04 3.95 -2.28
C VAL A 53 -2.24 3.12 -1.29
N TRP A 54 -2.55 1.84 -1.17
CA TRP A 54 -1.94 0.93 -0.18
C TRP A 54 -1.71 -0.46 -0.75
N CYS A 55 -0.93 -1.27 -0.05
CA CYS A 55 -0.74 -2.68 -0.35
C CYS A 55 -1.24 -3.52 0.82
N LYS A 56 -1.88 -4.65 0.53
CA LYS A 56 -2.27 -5.65 1.52
C LYS A 56 -2.26 -7.03 0.87
N ASN A 57 -1.54 -7.98 1.47
CA ASN A 57 -1.38 -9.36 0.97
C ASN A 57 -0.79 -9.38 -0.45
N GLY A 58 0.21 -8.54 -0.70
CA GLY A 58 0.88 -8.41 -2.00
C GLY A 58 0.04 -7.73 -3.08
N VAL A 59 -1.20 -7.33 -2.77
CA VAL A 59 -2.13 -6.69 -3.71
C VAL A 59 -2.13 -5.19 -3.49
N ILE A 60 -1.78 -4.44 -4.52
CA ILE A 60 -1.82 -2.98 -4.52
C ILE A 60 -3.24 -2.53 -4.84
N ARG A 61 -3.75 -1.58 -4.04
CA ARG A 61 -5.10 -1.05 -4.13
C ARG A 61 -5.10 0.47 -4.13
N ALA A 62 -6.04 1.04 -4.85
CA ALA A 62 -6.29 2.47 -4.88
C ALA A 62 -7.77 2.78 -4.64
N ARG A 63 -8.06 3.87 -3.94
CA ARG A 63 -9.42 4.31 -3.62
C ARG A 63 -9.52 5.84 -3.66
N LYS A 64 -10.62 6.35 -4.22
CA LYS A 64 -10.88 7.78 -4.37
C LYS A 64 -11.27 8.41 -3.02
N SER A 65 -12.35 7.94 -2.39
CA SER A 65 -12.80 8.34 -1.06
C SER A 65 -13.11 7.12 -0.16
N GLU A 66 -13.33 7.34 1.14
CA GLU A 66 -13.61 6.28 2.14
C GLU A 66 -14.91 5.51 1.92
N LYS A 67 -15.79 5.99 1.05
CA LYS A 67 -17.05 5.32 0.70
C LYS A 67 -17.00 4.63 -0.66
N ASP A 68 -16.01 4.93 -1.50
CA ASP A 68 -15.95 4.40 -2.88
C ASP A 68 -15.46 2.96 -2.93
N GLN A 69 -15.61 2.28 -4.06
CA GLN A 69 -14.98 0.97 -4.23
C GLN A 69 -13.45 1.10 -4.36
N SER A 70 -12.70 0.12 -3.82
CA SER A 70 -11.26 0.02 -4.07
C SER A 70 -10.99 -0.65 -5.42
N PHE A 71 -10.04 -0.12 -6.18
CA PHE A 71 -9.52 -0.70 -7.41
C PHE A 71 -8.24 -1.46 -7.11
N ILE A 72 -8.02 -2.57 -7.82
CA ILE A 72 -6.80 -3.37 -7.73
C ILE A 72 -5.87 -2.95 -8.87
N ILE A 73 -4.58 -2.80 -8.57
CA ILE A 73 -3.54 -2.44 -9.54
C ILE A 73 -2.58 -3.63 -9.64
N ARG A 74 -2.44 -4.20 -10.83
CA ARG A 74 -1.54 -5.33 -11.13
C ARG A 74 -0.44 -4.95 -12.10
N THR A 75 -0.66 -3.92 -12.91
CA THR A 75 0.28 -3.47 -13.94
C THR A 75 0.36 -1.94 -13.99
N ASP A 76 1.39 -1.40 -14.64
CA ASP A 76 1.47 0.03 -14.93
C ASP A 76 0.34 0.49 -15.88
N ASP A 77 -0.21 -0.40 -16.71
CA ASP A 77 -1.34 -0.07 -17.57
C ASP A 77 -2.64 0.14 -16.78
N ASP A 78 -2.83 -0.58 -15.67
CA ASP A 78 -3.93 -0.30 -14.75
C ASP A 78 -3.83 1.13 -14.21
N ILE A 79 -2.62 1.60 -13.87
CA ILE A 79 -2.38 2.97 -13.41
C ILE A 79 -2.83 3.98 -14.48
N LYS A 80 -2.39 3.78 -15.73
CA LYS A 80 -2.77 4.63 -16.87
C LYS A 80 -4.28 4.62 -17.11
N ALA A 81 -4.92 3.45 -17.08
CA ALA A 81 -6.37 3.33 -17.27
C ALA A 81 -7.16 4.07 -16.17
N LEU A 82 -6.70 3.99 -14.91
CA LEU A 82 -7.32 4.72 -13.80
C LEU A 82 -7.14 6.24 -13.91
N LEU A 83 -6.02 6.71 -14.50
CA LEU A 83 -5.82 8.12 -14.82
C LEU A 83 -6.72 8.58 -15.98
N GLN A 84 -6.87 7.77 -17.03
CA GLN A 84 -7.68 8.10 -18.21
C GLN A 84 -9.18 8.11 -17.93
N LYS A 85 -9.65 7.32 -16.96
CA LYS A 85 -11.04 7.40 -16.44
C LYS A 85 -11.43 8.79 -15.90
N LYS A 86 -10.49 9.75 -15.80
CA LYS A 86 -10.77 11.17 -15.59
C LYS A 86 -11.82 11.74 -16.55
N VAL A 87 -11.85 11.29 -17.80
CA VAL A 87 -12.45 12.10 -18.88
C VAL A 87 -13.95 11.88 -19.07
N HIS A 88 -14.51 10.74 -18.67
CA HIS A 88 -15.84 10.33 -19.13
C HIS A 88 -17.01 10.54 -18.14
N VAL A 89 -16.76 11.08 -16.95
CA VAL A 89 -17.81 11.19 -15.88
C VAL A 89 -18.30 12.63 -15.68
N GLN A 90 -17.84 13.61 -16.46
CA GLN A 90 -18.27 15.03 -16.34
C GLN A 90 -19.12 15.54 -17.53
N SER A 91 -19.83 14.67 -18.23
CA SER A 91 -20.74 15.12 -19.31
C SER A 91 -22.02 14.31 -19.36
N GLN A 92 -22.85 14.43 -18.33
CA GLN A 92 -24.31 14.30 -18.41
C GLN A 92 -24.95 15.17 -17.33
#